data_AF-I3U804-F1
#
_entry.id   AF-I3U804-F1
#
_cell.length_a   1.000
_cell.length_b   1.000
_cell.length_c   1.000
_cell.angle_alpha   90.00
_cell.angle_beta   90.00
_cell.angle_gamma   90.00
#
_symmetry.space_group_name_H-M   'P 1'
#
loop_
_entity.id
_entity.type
_entity.pdbx_description
1 polymer ?
#
loop_
_entity_poly.entity_id
_entity_poly.type
_entity_poly.pdbx_seq_one_letter_code
_entity_poly.pdbx_strand_id
1 'polypeptide(L)'
;MTTTLSGRAARGLRNRLYIDEPASARPPTPGYSMTYDAAKALNAAASAKGSDDFAAQWAGQAAALARPMPATQMVQTLVREAGW
;
A
#
# COMPACT_ATOMS: atom_id res chain seq x y z
N MET A 1 -3.16 -0.37 9.19
CA MET A 1 -1.72 -0.71 9.03
C MET A 1 -1.62 -2.21 8.85
N THR A 2 -0.62 -2.73 8.15
CA THR A 2 -0.33 -4.17 8.06
C THR A 2 1.17 -4.44 8.06
N THR A 3 1.60 -5.58 8.61
CA THR A 3 2.95 -6.12 8.46
C THR A 3 3.03 -7.31 7.50
N THR A 4 1.89 -7.89 7.10
CA THR A 4 1.84 -9.13 6.31
C THR A 4 2.14 -8.93 4.83
N LEU A 5 2.17 -7.68 4.36
CA LEU A 5 2.50 -7.36 2.98
C LEU A 5 4.03 -7.29 2.76
N SER A 6 4.77 -6.61 3.63
CA SER A 6 6.22 -6.39 3.44
C SER A 6 7.11 -6.92 4.56
N GLY A 7 6.53 -7.42 5.65
CA GLY A 7 7.27 -7.79 6.86
C GLY A 7 7.59 -6.60 7.78
N ARG A 8 7.18 -5.38 7.41
CA ARG A 8 7.24 -4.16 8.24
C ARG A 8 5.91 -3.43 8.19
N ALA A 9 5.64 -2.63 9.22
CA ALA A 9 4.38 -1.90 9.31
C ALA A 9 4.26 -0.86 8.18
N ALA A 10 3.22 -0.98 7.37
CA ALA A 10 2.92 -0.06 6.28
C ALA A 10 1.42 0.32 6.23
N ARG A 11 1.12 1.47 5.59
CA ARG A 11 -0.23 1.97 5.35
C ARG A 11 -0.55 2.02 3.87
N GLY A 12 -1.72 1.54 3.51
CA GLY A 12 -2.29 1.68 2.19
C GLY A 12 -3.77 1.37 2.18
N LEU A 13 -4.31 1.26 0.97
CA LEU A 13 -5.66 0.78 0.73
C LEU A 13 -5.74 -0.70 1.10
N ARG A 14 -6.83 -1.08 1.78
CA ARG A 14 -7.01 -2.43 2.32
C ARG A 14 -7.37 -3.40 1.20
N ASN A 15 -6.66 -4.52 1.13
CA ASN A 15 -6.93 -5.63 0.21
C ASN A 15 -6.64 -6.98 0.90
N ARG A 16 -6.47 -8.07 0.13
CA ARG A 16 -6.30 -9.42 0.68
C ARG A 16 -5.00 -9.64 1.46
N LEU A 17 -4.02 -8.73 1.35
CA LEU A 17 -2.79 -8.76 2.15
C LEU A 17 -2.93 -8.06 3.52
N TYR A 18 -4.12 -7.55 3.87
CA TYR A 18 -4.42 -7.02 5.20
C TYR A 18 -5.11 -8.10 6.02
N ILE A 19 -4.30 -8.96 6.62
CA ILE A 19 -4.72 -10.13 7.40
C ILE A 19 -5.02 -9.68 8.84
N ASP A 20 -6.27 -9.88 9.29
CA ASP A 20 -6.74 -9.46 10.63
C ASP A 20 -6.30 -10.42 11.73
N GLU A 21 -6.03 -11.69 11.40
CA GLU A 21 -5.59 -12.68 12.36
C GLU A 21 -4.33 -12.20 13.10
N PRO A 22 -4.27 -12.36 14.44
CA PRO A 22 -3.12 -11.94 15.20
C PRO A 22 -1.88 -12.72 14.78
N ALA A 23 -0.69 -12.13 14.98
CA ALA A 23 0.57 -12.79 14.64
C ALA A 23 0.74 -14.17 15.30
N SER A 24 0.17 -14.38 16.49
CA SER A 24 0.18 -15.67 17.20
C SER A 24 -0.65 -16.76 16.53
N ALA A 25 -1.61 -16.40 15.68
CA ALA A 25 -2.45 -17.33 14.93
C ALA A 25 -1.93 -17.63 13.51
N ARG A 26 -0.71 -17.19 13.18
CA ARG A 26 -0.10 -17.31 11.85
C ARG A 26 1.31 -17.89 11.96
N PRO A 27 1.84 -18.53 10.91
CA PRO A 27 3.24 -18.89 10.86
C PRO A 27 4.14 -17.65 11.03
N PRO A 28 5.33 -17.79 11.64
CA PRO A 28 6.30 -16.71 11.70
C PRO A 28 6.62 -16.16 10.30
N THR A 29 6.52 -14.84 10.17
CA THR A 29 6.89 -14.12 8.95
C THR A 29 8.42 -13.94 8.91
N PRO A 30 9.09 -14.11 7.74
CA PRO A 30 10.54 -13.93 7.61
C PRO A 30 11.01 -12.47 7.76
N GLY A 31 10.11 -11.55 8.06
CA GLY A 31 10.37 -10.12 8.15
C GLY A 31 10.62 -9.47 6.78
N TYR A 32 11.10 -8.23 6.82
CA TYR A 32 11.51 -7.49 5.64
C TYR A 32 12.95 -7.86 5.23
N SER A 33 13.26 -8.04 3.94
CA SER A 33 12.40 -7.82 2.76
C SER A 33 11.73 -9.09 2.21
N MET A 34 12.08 -10.28 2.71
CA MET A 34 11.63 -11.57 2.13
C MET A 34 10.10 -11.69 2.04
N THR A 35 9.37 -11.15 3.02
CA THR A 35 7.90 -11.10 2.99
C THR A 35 7.38 -10.30 1.80
N TYR A 36 8.05 -9.18 1.48
CA TYR A 36 7.67 -8.33 0.36
C TYR A 36 7.97 -8.99 -0.99
N ASP A 37 9.05 -9.75 -1.08
CA ASP A 37 9.39 -10.50 -2.29
C ASP A 37 8.32 -11.56 -2.58
N ALA A 38 7.84 -12.28 -1.55
CA ALA A 38 6.71 -13.20 -1.68
C ALA A 38 5.41 -12.49 -2.10
N ALA A 39 5.09 -11.33 -1.50
CA ALA A 39 3.92 -10.55 -1.87
C ALA A 39 3.98 -10.04 -3.32
N LYS A 40 5.16 -9.61 -3.80
CA LYS A 40 5.35 -9.21 -5.20
C LYS A 40 5.15 -10.36 -6.17
N ALA A 41 5.66 -11.55 -5.85
CA ALA A 41 5.46 -12.74 -6.67
C ALA A 41 3.97 -13.11 -6.77
N LEU A 42 3.24 -13.05 -5.65
CA LEU A 42 1.80 -13.27 -5.62
C LEU A 42 1.04 -12.20 -6.42
N ASN A 43 1.41 -10.92 -6.26
CA ASN A 43 0.83 -9.83 -7.04
C ASN A 43 1.06 -10.02 -8.54
N ALA A 44 2.27 -10.38 -8.96
CA ALA A 44 2.56 -10.64 -10.37
C ALA A 44 1.67 -11.76 -10.95
N ALA A 45 1.48 -12.85 -10.19
CA ALA A 45 0.59 -13.94 -10.60
C ALA A 45 -0.90 -13.53 -10.66
N ALA A 46 -1.34 -12.67 -9.75
CA ALA A 46 -2.71 -12.13 -9.74
C ALA A 46 -2.94 -11.10 -10.87
N SER A 47 -2.00 -10.18 -11.09
CA SER A 47 -2.07 -9.17 -12.15
C SER A 47 -2.07 -9.80 -13.54
N ALA A 48 -1.33 -10.91 -13.74
CA ALA A 48 -1.40 -11.69 -14.99
C ALA A 48 -2.80 -12.26 -15.29
N LYS A 49 -3.67 -12.32 -14.27
CA LYS A 49 -5.09 -12.71 -14.37
C LYS A 49 -6.05 -11.53 -14.25
N GLY A 50 -5.56 -10.28 -14.33
CA GLY A 50 -6.37 -9.08 -14.21
C GLY A 50 -6.90 -8.78 -12.80
N SER A 51 -6.26 -9.32 -11.76
CA SER A 51 -6.62 -9.07 -10.35
C SER A 51 -5.59 -8.20 -9.64
N ASP A 52 -6.08 -7.17 -8.95
CA ASP A 52 -5.29 -6.25 -8.12
C ASP A 52 -5.43 -6.54 -6.61
N ASP A 53 -6.00 -7.70 -6.25
CA ASP A 53 -6.32 -8.08 -4.87
C ASP A 53 -5.10 -8.13 -3.92
N PHE A 54 -3.91 -8.19 -4.49
CA PHE A 54 -2.62 -8.30 -3.79
C PHE A 54 -1.69 -7.11 -4.08
N ALA A 55 -2.19 -6.05 -4.70
CA ALA A 55 -1.39 -4.88 -5.06
C ALA A 55 -0.96 -4.07 -3.83
N ALA A 56 0.26 -3.55 -3.85
CA ALA A 56 0.76 -2.65 -2.81
C ALA A 56 0.31 -1.19 -3.07
N GLN A 57 -0.98 -0.90 -2.86
CA GLN A 57 -1.57 0.44 -3.05
C GLN A 57 -1.35 1.33 -1.82
N TRP A 58 -0.12 1.85 -1.66
CA TRP A 58 0.23 2.71 -0.53
C TRP A 58 -0.50 4.06 -0.57
N ALA A 59 -0.98 4.48 0.59
CA ALA A 59 -1.77 5.70 0.74
C ALA A 59 -1.78 6.19 2.20
N GLY A 60 -1.83 7.52 2.38
CA GLY A 60 -2.04 8.16 3.67
C GLY A 60 -3.49 8.06 4.16
N GLN A 61 -3.77 8.61 5.35
CA GLN A 61 -5.14 8.60 5.91
C GLN A 61 -6.13 9.44 5.09
N ALA A 62 -5.67 10.51 4.44
CA ALA A 62 -6.48 11.42 3.66
C ALA A 62 -6.48 11.09 2.14
N ALA A 63 -6.37 9.81 1.78
CA ALA A 63 -6.32 9.38 0.37
C ALA A 63 -7.50 9.89 -0.47
N ALA A 64 -8.68 10.06 0.14
CA ALA A 64 -9.88 10.59 -0.51
C ALA A 64 -9.74 12.06 -0.97
N LEU A 65 -8.75 12.81 -0.48
CA LEU A 65 -8.47 14.18 -0.90
C LEU A 65 -7.47 14.26 -2.07
N ALA A 66 -7.03 13.13 -2.62
CA ALA A 66 -6.12 13.10 -3.75
C ALA A 66 -6.74 13.75 -5.00
N ARG A 67 -5.95 14.52 -5.74
CA ARG A 67 -6.39 15.24 -6.95
C ARG A 67 -5.57 14.77 -8.16
N PRO A 68 -6.20 14.27 -9.24
CA PRO A 68 -5.48 13.85 -10.44
C PRO A 68 -5.12 15.06 -11.30
N MET A 69 -3.92 15.60 -11.13
CA MET A 69 -3.41 16.73 -11.92
C MET A 69 -1.87 16.70 -12.04
N PRO A 70 -1.28 17.43 -13.01
CA PRO A 70 0.17 17.53 -13.15
C PRO A 70 0.85 18.02 -11.87
N ALA A 71 2.03 17.46 -11.57
CA ALA A 71 2.77 17.79 -10.34
C ALA A 71 3.06 19.31 -10.21
N THR A 72 3.43 19.98 -11.31
CA THR A 72 3.65 21.43 -11.32
C THR A 72 2.39 22.21 -10.89
N GLN A 73 1.22 21.84 -11.41
CA GLN A 73 -0.04 22.49 -11.05
C GLN A 73 -0.46 22.18 -9.60
N MET A 74 -0.19 20.95 -9.13
CA MET A 74 -0.45 20.57 -7.74
C MET A 74 0.34 21.45 -6.77
N VAL A 75 1.65 21.61 -6.98
CA VAL A 75 2.49 22.45 -6.11
C VAL A 75 2.02 23.90 -6.11
N GLN A 76 1.74 24.47 -7.28
CA GLN A 76 1.19 25.83 -7.38
C GLN A 76 -0.15 25.98 -6.64
N THR A 77 -1.01 24.96 -6.70
CA THR A 77 -2.29 24.95 -6.00
C THR A 77 -2.09 24.93 -4.49
N LEU A 78 -1.18 24.08 -3.99
CA LEU A 78 -0.85 24.01 -2.57
C LEU A 78 -0.27 25.33 -2.04
N VAL A 79 0.60 26.00 -2.78
CA VAL A 79 1.15 27.33 -2.42
C VAL A 79 0.03 28.35 -2.25
N ARG A 80 -0.89 28.43 -3.23
CA ARG A 80 -2.06 29.32 -3.15
C ARG A 80 -2.97 28.98 -1.97
N GLU A 81 -3.24 27.69 -1.72
CA GLU A 81 -4.08 27.23 -0.61
C GLU A 81 -3.45 27.50 0.76
N ALA A 82 -2.12 27.44 0.86
CA ALA A 82 -1.36 27.71 2.08
C ALA A 82 -1.19 29.22 2.37
N GLY A 83 -1.56 30.10 1.42
CA GLY A 83 -1.40 31.55 1.54
C GLY A 83 0.06 32.02 1.48
N TRP A 84 0.91 31.28 0.77
CA TRP A 84 2.33 31.61 0.55
C TRP A 84 2.52 32.53 -0.66
#